data_AF-A0A7Y8LL64-F1
#
_entry.id   AF-A0A7Y8LL64-F1
#
_cell.length_a   1.000
_cell.length_b   1.000
_cell.length_c   1.000
_cell.angle_alpha   90.00
_cell.angle_beta   90.00
_cell.angle_gamma   90.00
#
_symmetry.space_group_name_H-M   'P 1'
#
loop_
_entity.id
_entity.type
_entity.pdbx_description
1 polymer ?
#
loop_
_entity_poly.entity_id
_entity_poly.type
_entity_poly.pdbx_seq_one_letter_code
_entity_poly.pdbx_strand_id
1 'polypeptide(L)'
;MGSEKEGLSTAESLRKTRTYGQFRCHNPSCMGRLQPQPGVNHVKCPACGMEFRVAWIKPNFPRIRGPVWDVNQKLAEEAFERKMKEEKRDGVK
;
A
#
# COMPACT_ATOMS: atom_id res chain seq x y z
N MET A 1 -20.66 10.27 -14.46
CA MET A 1 -20.30 11.36 -15.38
C MET A 1 -18.81 11.28 -15.63
N GLY A 2 -18.40 10.72 -16.77
CA GLY A 2 -17.00 10.54 -17.12
C GLY A 2 -16.48 11.80 -17.79
N SER A 3 -15.45 12.41 -17.24
CA SER A 3 -14.81 13.60 -17.82
C SER A 3 -14.14 13.22 -19.15
N GLU A 4 -14.78 13.63 -20.24
CA GLU A 4 -14.27 13.51 -21.60
C GLU A 4 -13.06 14.43 -21.76
N LYS A 5 -11.86 13.87 -21.61
CA LYS A 5 -10.62 14.54 -22.01
C LYS A 5 -10.50 14.35 -23.53
N GLU A 6 -10.59 15.46 -24.25
CA GLU A 6 -10.62 15.55 -25.71
C GLU A 6 -9.53 14.68 -26.37
N GLY A 7 -9.94 13.81 -27.31
CA GLY A 7 -9.04 13.10 -28.22
C GLY A 7 -8.73 11.61 -27.94
N LEU A 8 -9.32 10.97 -26.92
CA LEU A 8 -9.11 9.55 -26.63
C LEU A 8 -10.40 8.75 -26.75
N SER A 9 -10.35 7.59 -27.41
CA SER A 9 -11.47 6.65 -27.39
C SER A 9 -11.81 6.25 -25.95
N THR A 10 -13.09 6.01 -25.66
CA THR A 10 -13.54 5.50 -24.35
C THR A 10 -12.73 4.27 -23.92
N ALA A 11 -12.34 3.42 -24.88
CA ALA A 11 -11.48 2.26 -24.65
C ALA A 11 -10.05 2.64 -24.21
N GLU A 12 -9.48 3.73 -24.72
CA GLU A 12 -8.13 4.20 -24.36
C GLU A 12 -8.11 4.89 -22.99
N SER A 13 -9.15 5.68 -22.69
CA SER A 13 -9.36 6.26 -21.36
C SER A 13 -9.48 5.18 -20.28
N LEU A 14 -10.17 4.07 -20.59
CA LEU A 14 -10.27 2.89 -19.71
C LEU A 14 -8.95 2.10 -19.60
N ARG A 15 -8.10 2.10 -20.63
CA ARG A 15 -6.77 1.47 -20.54
C ARG A 15 -5.82 2.26 -19.64
N LYS A 16 -5.90 3.59 -19.63
CA LYS A 16 -5.06 4.43 -18.73
C LYS A 16 -5.38 4.22 -17.24
N THR A 17 -6.62 3.87 -16.91
CA THR A 17 -7.02 3.55 -15.53
C THR A 17 -6.73 2.09 -15.14
N ARG A 18 -6.35 1.22 -16.09
CA ARG A 18 -5.93 -0.15 -15.79
C ARG A 18 -4.56 -0.15 -15.13
N THR A 19 -4.57 -0.57 -13.87
CA THR A 19 -3.42 -0.54 -12.97
C THR A 19 -2.72 -1.89 -12.97
N TYR A 20 -2.18 -2.27 -14.13
CA TYR A 20 -1.34 -3.45 -14.24
C TYR A 20 -0.06 -3.25 -13.41
N GLY A 21 0.34 -4.26 -12.64
CA GLY A 21 1.55 -4.21 -11.82
C GLY A 21 1.42 -3.50 -10.48
N GLN A 22 0.21 -3.10 -10.07
CA GLN A 22 -0.04 -2.49 -8.77
C GLN A 22 -0.76 -3.45 -7.83
N PHE A 23 -0.38 -3.44 -6.56
CA PHE A 23 -1.12 -4.15 -5.52
C PHE A 23 -1.50 -3.20 -4.38
N ARG A 24 -2.51 -3.60 -3.60
CA ARG A 24 -2.93 -2.86 -2.41
C ARG A 24 -2.13 -3.33 -1.20
N CYS A 25 -1.78 -2.40 -0.33
CA CYS A 25 -1.25 -2.69 0.99
C CYS A 25 -2.18 -3.68 1.71
N HIS A 26 -1.61 -4.71 2.34
CA HIS A 26 -2.38 -5.69 3.11
C HIS A 26 -2.80 -5.18 4.49
N ASN A 27 -2.44 -3.94 4.84
CA ASN A 27 -2.98 -3.28 6.01
C ASN A 27 -4.44 -2.86 5.76
N PRO A 28 -5.42 -3.40 6.51
CA PRO A 28 -6.83 -3.06 6.34
C PRO A 28 -7.10 -1.57 6.56
N SER A 29 -6.29 -0.86 7.37
CA SER A 29 -6.48 0.57 7.63
C SER A 29 -5.88 1.50 6.57
N CYS A 30 -5.00 0.99 5.69
CA CYS A 30 -4.33 1.83 4.70
C CYS A 30 -4.88 1.59 3.29
N MET A 31 -4.94 0.32 2.87
CA MET A 31 -5.32 -0.11 1.50
C MET A 31 -4.64 0.67 0.35
N GLY A 32 -3.53 1.37 0.65
CA GLY A 32 -2.81 2.21 -0.29
C GLY A 32 -2.32 1.42 -1.49
N ARG A 33 -2.35 2.04 -2.66
CA ARG A 33 -1.94 1.43 -3.92
C ARG A 33 -0.44 1.62 -4.11
N LEU A 34 0.26 0.51 -4.36
CA LEU A 34 1.71 0.43 -4.44
C LEU A 34 2.11 -0.05 -5.82
N GLN A 35 3.09 0.63 -6.41
CA GLN A 35 3.69 0.24 -7.67
C GLN A 35 5.18 -0.03 -7.45
N PRO A 36 5.56 -1.28 -7.10
CA PRO A 36 6.97 -1.63 -6.98
C PRO A 36 7.67 -1.56 -8.35
N GLN A 37 8.97 -1.28 -8.33
CA GLN A 37 9.79 -1.41 -9.54
C GLN A 37 10.00 -2.91 -9.87
N PRO A 38 10.05 -3.30 -11.16
CA PRO A 38 10.23 -4.68 -11.57
C PRO A 38 11.46 -5.33 -10.93
N GLY A 39 11.29 -6.52 -10.35
CA GLY A 39 12.38 -7.31 -9.78
C GLY A 39 12.76 -6.96 -8.34
N VAL A 40 12.11 -5.97 -7.71
CA VAL A 40 12.37 -5.62 -6.31
C VAL A 40 11.72 -6.61 -5.35
N ASN A 41 12.49 -7.15 -4.40
CA ASN A 41 12.00 -8.15 -3.43
C ASN A 41 11.35 -7.53 -2.18
N HIS A 42 11.63 -6.26 -1.89
CA HIS A 42 11.13 -5.55 -0.70
C HIS A 42 10.52 -4.21 -1.09
N VAL A 43 9.31 -3.95 -0.63
CA VAL A 43 8.60 -2.69 -0.92
C VAL A 43 8.05 -2.09 0.36
N LYS A 44 8.27 -0.79 0.51
CA LYS A 44 7.71 -0.01 1.61
C LYS A 44 6.45 0.69 1.16
N CYS A 45 5.42 0.66 2.01
CA CYS A 45 4.23 1.45 1.77
C CYS A 45 4.47 2.92 2.11
N PRO A 46 4.26 3.89 1.20
CA PRO A 46 4.49 5.30 1.50
C PRO A 46 3.43 5.87 2.44
N ALA A 47 2.27 5.23 2.56
CA ALA A 47 1.17 5.71 3.39
C ALA A 47 1.23 5.19 4.84
N CYS A 48 1.66 3.94 5.06
CA CYS A 48 1.70 3.36 6.42
C CYS A 48 3.10 2.94 6.88
N GLY A 49 4.13 3.09 6.04
CA GLY A 49 5.51 2.74 6.39
C GLY A 49 5.81 1.25 6.47
N MET A 50 4.81 0.36 6.37
CA MET A 50 5.04 -1.08 6.44
C MET A 50 5.81 -1.62 5.24
N GLU A 51 6.63 -2.62 5.52
CA GLU A 51 7.41 -3.32 4.52
C GLU A 51 6.81 -4.68 4.19
N PHE A 52 6.81 -4.98 2.89
CA PHE A 52 6.28 -6.22 2.34
C PHE A 52 7.32 -6.89 1.46
N ARG A 53 7.36 -8.22 1.54
CA ARG A 53 8.11 -9.07 0.62
C ARG A 53 7.28 -9.29 -0.63
N VAL A 54 7.89 -9.06 -1.78
CA VAL A 54 7.28 -9.19 -3.10
C VAL A 54 7.88 -10.39 -3.83
N ALA A 55 7.03 -11.16 -4.47
CA ALA A 55 7.42 -12.16 -5.46
C ALA A 55 6.90 -11.77 -6.84
N TRP A 56 7.69 -12.05 -7.86
CA TRP A 56 7.39 -11.72 -9.25
C TRP A 56 7.12 -13.00 -10.02
N ILE A 57 5.91 -13.11 -10.59
CA ILE A 57 5.60 -14.20 -11.54
C ILE A 57 6.05 -13.78 -12.95
N LYS A 58 5.88 -12.50 -13.26
CA LYS A 58 6.37 -11.81 -14.45
C LYS A 58 6.79 -10.39 -14.04
N PRO A 59 7.62 -9.67 -14.83
CA PRO A 59 8.08 -8.32 -14.48
C PRO A 59 6.96 -7.30 -14.22
N ASN A 60 5.76 -7.54 -14.76
CA ASN A 60 4.59 -6.67 -14.60
C ASN A 60 3.54 -7.24 -13.61
N PHE A 61 3.84 -8.36 -12.94
CA PHE A 61 2.91 -9.04 -12.02
C PHE A 61 3.59 -9.31 -10.67
N PRO A 62 3.69 -8.27 -9.82
CA PRO A 62 4.11 -8.42 -8.43
C PRO A 62 2.98 -9.01 -7.59
N ARG A 63 3.33 -9.94 -6.70
CA ARG A 63 2.46 -10.45 -5.63
C ARG A 63 3.12 -10.27 -4.28
N ILE A 64 2.34 -9.89 -3.27
CA ILE A 64 2.82 -9.86 -1.88
C ILE A 64 2.94 -11.31 -1.39
N ARG A 65 4.11 -11.66 -0.84
CA ARG A 65 4.32 -12.93 -0.11
C ARG A 65 3.92 -12.80 1.34
N GLY A 66 4.21 -11.65 1.94
CA GLY A 66 3.87 -11.36 3.33
C GLY A 66 4.59 -10.12 3.84
N PRO A 67 4.25 -9.67 5.05
CA PRO A 67 4.98 -8.58 5.71
C PRO A 67 6.43 -8.99 6.02
N VAL A 68 7.30 -7.99 6.14
CA VAL A 68 8.58 -8.13 6.83
C VAL A 68 8.29 -7.98 8.33
N TRP A 69 8.49 -9.06 9.08
CA TRP A 69 8.06 -9.12 10.48
C TRP A 69 8.81 -8.11 11.35
N ASP A 70 10.13 -8.03 11.21
CA ASP A 70 11.00 -7.20 12.07
C ASP A 70 10.66 -5.70 12.00
N VAL A 71 10.30 -5.20 10.82
CA VAL A 71 9.96 -3.78 10.61
C VAL A 71 8.53 -3.49 11.06
N ASN A 72 7.60 -4.39 10.72
CA ASN A 72 6.20 -4.15 11.02
C ASN A 72 5.88 -4.35 12.51
N GLN A 73 6.62 -5.20 13.21
CA GLN A 73 6.47 -5.38 14.66
C GLN A 73 6.84 -4.09 15.40
N LYS A 74 7.98 -3.47 15.08
CA LYS A 74 8.39 -2.19 15.66
C LYS A 74 7.38 -1.08 15.39
N LEU A 75 6.92 -0.95 14.15
CA LEU A 75 5.90 0.05 13.79
C LEU A 75 4.57 -0.17 14.53
N ALA A 76 4.19 -1.43 14.76
CA ALA A 76 2.98 -1.76 15.51
C ALA A 76 3.12 -1.46 17.00
N GLU A 77 4.28 -1.76 17.59
CA GLU A 77 4.60 -1.41 18.98
C GLU A 77 4.61 0.10 19.19
N GLU A 78 5.29 0.86 18.31
CA GLU A 78 5.29 2.33 18.37
C GLU A 78 3.88 2.91 18.23
N ALA A 79 3.07 2.38 17.32
CA ALA A 79 1.69 2.82 17.15
C ALA A 79 0.82 2.49 18.38
N PHE A 80 1.04 1.33 19.00
CA PHE A 80 0.34 0.91 20.21
C PHE A 80 0.72 1.79 21.41
N GLU A 81 2.01 2.03 21.63
CA GLU A 81 2.49 2.91 22.69
C GLU A 81 1.94 4.33 22.56
N ARG A 82 1.85 4.87 21.34
CA ARG A 82 1.25 6.19 21.10
C ARG A 82 -0.22 6.21 21.49
N LYS A 83 -1.01 5.22 21.07
CA LYS A 83 -2.42 5.12 21.43
C LYS A 83 -2.65 4.97 22.93
N MET A 84 -1.86 4.11 23.60
CA MET A 84 -1.96 3.93 25.05
C MET A 84 -1.58 5.20 25.84
N LYS A 85 -0.65 6.02 25.31
CA LYS A 85 -0.32 7.34 25.89
C LYS A 85 -1.45 8.36 25.68
N GLU A 86 -2.12 8.33 24.54
CA GLU A 86 -3.30 9.17 24.26
C GLU A 86 -4.49 8.78 25.15
N GLU A 87 -4.82 7.49 25.26
CA GLU A 87 -5.92 7.01 26.13
C GLU A 87 -5.70 7.33 27.61
N LYS A 88 -4.46 7.27 28.11
CA LYS A 88 -4.14 7.71 29.48
C LYS A 88 -4.33 9.21 29.70
N ARG A 89 -4.24 10.01 28.63
CA ARG A 89 -4.41 11.46 28.69
C ARG A 89 -5.89 11.85 28.60
N ASP A 90 -6.68 11.11 27.85
CA ASP A 90 -8.14 11.31 27.73
C ASP A 90 -8.95 10.68 28.90
N GLY A 91 -8.38 9.70 29.61
CA GLY A 91 -8.95 9.10 30.83
C GLY A 91 -8.81 9.94 32.11
N VAL A 92 -8.17 11.10 32.04
CA VAL A 92 -8.21 12.12 33.11
C VAL A 92 -9.36 13.07 32.81
N LYS A 93 -10.59 12.65 33.16
CA LYS A 93 -11.75 13.54 33.16
C LYS A 93 -12.65 13.24 34.35
#